data_AF-A0A2D5B3F0-F1
#
_entry.id   AF-A0A2D5B3F0-F1
#
_cell.length_a   1.000
_cell.length_b   1.000
_cell.length_c   1.000
_cell.angle_alpha   90.00
_cell.angle_beta   90.00
_cell.angle_gamma   90.00
#
_symmetry.space_group_name_H-M   'P 1'
#
loop_
_entity.id
_entity.type
_entity.pdbx_description
1 polymer ?
#
loop_
_entity_poly.entity_id
_entity_poly.type
_entity_poly.pdbx_seq_one_letter_code
_entity_poly.pdbx_strand_id
1 'polypeptide(L)'
;MSPRIVLQGSNMIVLDDIRTQTDFGTCLKMREQAEALLDRLMTNRNRTEQYHIEHGTEDPMRTVTGRTALDNAIDHTREILRNLDRVIQTDAKQDAFETKCAGLSRLRQRA
;
A
#
# COMPACT_ATOMS: atom_id res chain seq x y z
N MET A 1 1.33 -40.06 -22.64
CA MET A 1 1.72 -39.73 -21.25
C MET A 1 0.47 -39.22 -20.54
N SER A 2 -0.14 -40.09 -19.73
CA SER A 2 -1.45 -39.81 -19.11
C SER A 2 -1.27 -39.03 -17.80
N PRO A 3 -2.10 -38.02 -17.51
CA PRO A 3 -2.08 -37.37 -16.21
C PRO A 3 -2.69 -38.31 -15.15
N ARG A 4 -1.98 -38.44 -14.03
CA ARG A 4 -2.36 -39.26 -12.88
C ARG A 4 -3.28 -38.41 -12.00
N ILE A 5 -4.58 -38.69 -12.04
CA ILE A 5 -5.60 -38.02 -11.21
C ILE A 5 -5.51 -38.60 -9.80
N VAL A 6 -5.20 -37.76 -8.81
CA VAL A 6 -5.36 -38.08 -7.38
C VAL A 6 -6.61 -37.35 -6.91
N LEU A 7 -7.69 -38.09 -6.72
CA LEU A 7 -8.91 -37.63 -6.07
C LEU A 7 -8.76 -37.82 -4.56
N GLN A 8 -8.51 -36.75 -3.83
CA GLN A 8 -8.90 -36.65 -2.42
C GLN A 8 -9.62 -35.33 -2.21
N GLY A 9 -10.68 -35.41 -1.40
CA GLY A 9 -11.73 -34.43 -1.31
C GLY A 9 -11.28 -33.05 -0.82
N SER A 10 -12.21 -32.11 -1.05
CA SER A 10 -12.28 -30.76 -0.48
C SER A 10 -11.50 -29.70 -1.26
N ASN A 11 -12.27 -28.81 -1.87
CA ASN A 11 -11.88 -27.47 -2.32
C ASN A 11 -10.63 -27.39 -3.21
N MET A 12 -10.88 -27.50 -4.50
CA MET A 12 -10.08 -26.88 -5.54
C MET A 12 -10.13 -25.35 -5.35
N ILE A 13 -9.30 -24.81 -4.44
CA ILE A 13 -8.95 -23.39 -4.47
C ILE A 13 -8.04 -23.24 -5.68
N VAL A 14 -8.61 -22.79 -6.79
CA VAL A 14 -7.87 -22.30 -7.94
C VAL A 14 -6.95 -21.20 -7.41
N LEU A 15 -5.65 -21.49 -7.36
CA LEU A 15 -4.62 -20.60 -6.84
C LEU A 15 -4.21 -19.52 -7.86
N ASP A 16 -5.11 -19.17 -8.80
CA ASP A 16 -4.83 -18.24 -9.90
C ASP A 16 -5.50 -16.86 -9.76
N ASP A 17 -6.28 -16.60 -8.70
CA ASP A 17 -7.01 -15.32 -8.55
C ASP A 17 -6.68 -14.54 -7.27
N ILE A 18 -5.45 -14.63 -6.76
CA ILE A 18 -4.90 -13.60 -5.85
C ILE A 18 -4.18 -12.53 -6.68
N ARG A 19 -4.76 -12.14 -7.81
CA ARG A 19 -4.68 -10.75 -8.26
C ARG A 19 -5.89 -10.08 -7.64
N THR A 20 -5.79 -9.70 -6.36
CA THR A 20 -6.59 -8.57 -5.90
C THR A 20 -6.22 -7.43 -6.83
N GLN A 21 -7.02 -7.22 -7.88
CA GLN A 21 -7.10 -5.92 -8.54
C GLN A 21 -7.48 -4.97 -7.42
N THR A 22 -6.47 -4.41 -6.75
CA THR A 22 -6.66 -3.25 -5.90
C THR A 22 -7.14 -2.18 -6.85
N ASP A 23 -8.46 -2.01 -6.89
CA ASP A 23 -9.10 -0.96 -7.66
C ASP A 23 -8.35 0.35 -7.37
N PHE A 24 -7.97 1.05 -8.43
CA PHE A 24 -7.19 2.27 -8.34
C PHE A 24 -7.88 3.29 -7.41
N GLY A 25 -9.21 3.33 -7.42
CA GLY A 25 -10.01 4.14 -6.50
C GLY A 25 -9.84 3.74 -5.04
N THR A 26 -9.65 2.47 -4.75
CA THR A 26 -9.36 1.94 -3.40
C THR A 26 -7.94 2.31 -2.96
N CYS A 27 -6.95 2.25 -3.85
CA CYS A 27 -5.59 2.70 -3.56
C CYS A 27 -5.52 4.20 -3.23
N LEU A 28 -6.26 5.05 -3.96
CA LEU A 28 -6.35 6.48 -3.67
C LEU A 28 -6.96 6.77 -2.29
N LYS A 29 -8.06 6.07 -1.94
CA LYS A 29 -8.67 6.21 -0.62
C LYS A 29 -7.73 5.75 0.50
N MET A 30 -7.02 4.65 0.30
CA MET A 30 -6.04 4.15 1.27
C MET A 30 -4.88 5.14 1.44
N ARG A 31 -4.46 5.81 0.37
CA ARG A 31 -3.42 6.86 0.43
C ARG A 31 -3.90 8.04 1.27
N GLU A 32 -5.09 8.57 1.01
CA GLU A 32 -5.67 9.67 1.79
C GLU A 32 -5.81 9.31 3.28
N GLN A 33 -6.27 8.08 3.58
CA GLN A 33 -6.37 7.58 4.95
C GLN A 33 -5.00 7.46 5.63
N ALA A 34 -3.99 6.99 4.91
CA ALA A 34 -2.63 6.88 5.42
C ALA A 34 -1.99 8.26 5.65
N GLU A 35 -2.26 9.25 4.80
CA GLU A 35 -1.85 10.64 5.00
C GLU A 35 -2.50 11.25 6.25
N ALA A 36 -3.82 11.05 6.42
CA ALA A 36 -4.53 11.51 7.61
C ALA A 36 -4.04 10.81 8.90
N LEU A 37 -3.68 9.53 8.82
CA LEU A 37 -3.08 8.80 9.94
C LEU A 37 -1.70 9.34 10.29
N LEU A 38 -0.86 9.62 9.28
CA LEU A 38 0.47 10.17 9.47
C LEU A 38 0.41 11.52 10.20
N ASP A 39 -0.49 12.41 9.79
CA ASP A 39 -0.67 13.72 10.42
C ASP A 39 -1.11 13.60 11.90
N ARG A 40 -2.03 12.68 12.19
CA ARG A 40 -2.44 12.36 13.56
C ARG A 40 -1.28 11.83 14.40
N LEU A 41 -0.47 10.91 13.86
CA LEU A 41 0.68 10.36 14.56
C LEU A 41 1.74 11.43 14.85
N MET A 42 2.00 12.33 13.91
CA MET A 42 2.93 13.45 14.12
C MET A 42 2.41 14.43 15.17
N THR A 43 1.12 14.75 15.14
CA THR A 43 0.48 15.61 16.15
C THR A 43 0.56 14.97 17.54
N ASN A 44 0.27 13.67 17.65
CA ASN A 44 0.36 12.94 18.91
C ASN A 44 1.80 12.86 19.41
N ARG A 45 2.78 12.62 18.54
CA ARG A 45 4.21 12.63 18.87
C ARG A 45 4.60 13.94 19.54
N ASN A 46 4.25 15.07 18.93
CA ASN A 46 4.57 16.38 19.48
C ASN A 46 3.89 16.63 20.83
N ARG A 47 2.63 16.20 20.99
CA ARG A 47 1.91 16.31 22.27
C ARG A 47 2.54 15.46 23.37
N THR A 48 2.94 14.24 23.05
CA THR A 48 3.58 13.32 24.00
C THR A 48 4.98 13.81 24.37
N GLU A 49 5.75 14.32 23.41
CA GLU A 49 7.05 14.94 23.70
C GLU A 49 6.89 16.17 24.61
N GLN A 50 5.90 17.03 24.34
CA GLN A 50 5.61 18.18 25.18
C GLN A 50 5.21 17.76 26.60
N TYR A 51 4.35 16.75 26.73
CA TYR A 51 3.96 16.19 28.03
C TYR A 51 5.18 15.69 28.83
N HIS A 52 6.07 14.95 28.17
CA HIS A 52 7.30 14.45 28.75
C HIS A 52 8.23 15.57 29.22
N ILE A 53 8.39 16.63 28.42
CA ILE A 53 9.16 17.82 28.78
C ILE A 53 8.55 18.51 30.01
N GLU A 54 7.24 18.74 30.01
CA GLU A 54 6.54 19.45 31.09
C GLU A 54 6.58 18.69 32.43
N HIS A 55 6.54 17.35 32.37
CA HIS A 55 6.49 16.51 33.56
C HIS A 55 7.86 15.94 33.95
N GLY A 56 8.92 16.27 33.20
CA GLY A 56 10.27 15.74 33.42
C GLY A 56 10.33 14.21 33.33
N THR A 57 9.46 13.62 32.51
CA THR A 57 9.39 12.16 32.30
C THR A 57 9.98 11.80 30.94
N GLU A 58 10.50 10.59 30.80
CA GLU A 58 10.97 10.07 29.51
C GLU A 58 10.14 8.85 29.08
N ASP A 59 10.04 8.64 27.77
CA ASP A 59 9.46 7.41 27.21
C ASP A 59 10.43 6.23 27.49
N PRO A 60 10.00 5.18 28.22
CA PRO A 60 10.83 4.03 28.54
C PRO A 60 11.41 3.32 27.30
N MET A 61 10.65 3.26 26.20
CA MET A 61 11.16 2.69 24.95
C MET A 61 12.24 3.56 24.33
N ARG A 62 12.10 4.89 24.41
CA ARG A 62 13.12 5.81 23.89
C ARG A 62 14.42 5.69 24.68
N THR A 63 14.35 5.49 26.00
CA THR A 63 15.53 5.29 26.84
C THR A 63 16.32 4.03 26.43
N VAL A 64 15.65 2.95 26.04
CA VAL A 64 16.32 1.68 25.68
C VAL A 64 16.71 1.61 24.21
N THR A 65 15.86 2.09 23.30
CA THR A 65 16.00 1.88 21.85
C THR A 65 16.36 3.15 21.07
N GLY A 66 16.31 4.31 21.71
CA GLY A 66 16.46 5.61 21.06
C GLY A 66 15.24 6.05 20.24
N ARG A 67 14.16 5.24 20.19
CA ARG A 67 12.95 5.53 19.42
C ARG A 67 11.69 5.34 20.28
N THR A 68 10.68 6.15 20.01
CA THR A 68 9.35 5.98 20.61
C THR A 68 8.49 5.01 19.80
N ALA A 69 7.40 4.51 20.38
CA ALA A 69 6.40 3.74 19.64
C ALA A 69 5.83 4.54 18.46
N LEU A 70 5.68 5.86 18.65
CA LEU A 70 5.16 6.78 17.64
C LEU A 70 6.13 6.96 16.48
N ASP A 71 7.45 6.99 16.73
CA ASP A 71 8.46 7.04 15.67
C ASP A 71 8.36 5.80 14.76
N ASN A 72 8.23 4.62 15.36
CA ASN A 72 8.06 3.38 14.59
C ASN A 72 6.75 3.39 13.77
N ALA A 73 5.65 3.83 14.37
CA ALA A 73 4.36 3.93 13.67
C ALA A 73 4.42 4.93 12.49
N ILE A 74 5.12 6.06 12.66
CA ILE A 74 5.34 7.06 11.62
C ILE A 74 6.17 6.46 10.47
N ASP A 75 7.26 5.77 10.78
CA ASP A 75 8.12 5.15 9.78
C ASP A 75 7.35 4.10 8.94
N HIS A 76 6.56 3.24 9.60
CA HIS A 76 5.72 2.28 8.91
C HIS A 76 4.64 2.94 8.05
N THR A 77 4.00 4.00 8.55
CA THR A 77 2.98 4.73 7.77
C THR A 77 3.58 5.39 6.53
N ARG A 78 4.79 5.93 6.63
CA ARG A 78 5.54 6.46 5.47
C ARG A 78 5.91 5.37 4.46
N GLU A 79 6.26 4.18 4.93
CA GLU A 79 6.52 3.04 4.05
C GLU A 79 5.27 2.61 3.28
N ILE A 80 4.11 2.55 3.96
CA ILE A 80 2.82 2.27 3.33
C ILE A 80 2.52 3.30 2.24
N LEU A 81 2.70 4.60 2.53
CA LEU A 81 2.51 5.66 1.53
C LEU A 81 3.41 5.48 0.30
N ARG A 82 4.71 5.20 0.51
CA ARG A 82 5.64 4.94 -0.60
C ARG A 82 5.22 3.74 -1.45
N ASN A 83 4.70 2.69 -0.81
CA ASN A 83 4.23 1.51 -1.53
C ASN A 83 2.94 1.81 -2.31
N LEU A 84 2.00 2.55 -1.73
CA LEU A 84 0.79 3.00 -2.43
C LEU A 84 1.12 3.91 -3.61
N ASP A 85 2.05 4.86 -3.46
CA ASP A 85 2.51 5.74 -4.53
C ASP A 85 3.12 4.94 -5.69
N ARG A 86 3.88 3.89 -5.40
CA ARG A 86 4.45 3.00 -6.42
C ARG A 86 3.38 2.25 -7.19
N VAL A 87 2.34 1.75 -6.51
CA VAL A 87 1.21 1.06 -7.16
C VAL A 87 0.46 2.03 -8.07
N ILE A 88 0.07 3.20 -7.55
CA ILE A 88 -0.62 4.25 -8.29
C ILE A 88 0.16 4.67 -9.55
N GLN A 89 1.48 4.84 -9.44
CA GLN A 89 2.34 5.20 -10.57
C GLN A 89 2.51 4.07 -11.60
N THR A 90 2.37 2.81 -11.19
CA THR A 90 2.51 1.66 -12.08
C THR A 90 1.24 1.49 -12.91
N ASP A 91 0.07 1.58 -12.28
CA ASP A 91 -1.22 1.46 -12.96
C ASP A 91 -1.45 2.62 -13.95
N ALA A 92 -1.09 3.86 -13.56
CA ALA A 92 -1.18 5.02 -14.45
C ALA A 92 -0.34 4.88 -15.74
N LYS A 93 0.73 4.08 -15.72
CA LYS A 93 1.55 3.81 -16.91
C LYS A 93 0.97 2.70 -17.79
N GLN A 94 0.22 1.76 -17.22
CA GLN A 94 -0.44 0.69 -17.97
C GLN A 94 -1.60 1.23 -18.82
N ASP A 95 -2.46 2.09 -18.24
CA ASP A 95 -3.57 2.73 -18.97
C ASP A 95 -3.07 3.62 -20.12
N ALA A 96 -1.92 4.28 -19.93
CA ALA A 96 -1.30 5.12 -20.95
C ALA A 96 -0.77 4.32 -22.16
N PHE A 97 -0.50 3.02 -22.00
CA PHE A 97 -0.02 2.15 -23.08
C PHE A 97 -1.19 1.62 -23.93
N GLU A 98 -2.29 1.18 -23.32
CA GLU A 98 -3.48 0.70 -24.04
C GLU A 98 -4.09 1.79 -24.94
N THR A 99 -4.10 3.03 -24.47
CA THR A 99 -4.65 4.17 -25.22
C THR A 99 -3.87 4.46 -26.52
N LYS A 100 -2.57 4.14 -26.58
CA LYS A 100 -1.73 4.40 -27.77
C LYS A 100 -1.87 3.32 -28.85
N CYS A 101 -2.25 2.10 -28.50
CA CYS A 101 -2.39 0.99 -29.45
C CYS A 101 -3.80 0.89 -30.07
N ALA A 102 -4.82 1.44 -29.42
CA ALA A 102 -6.19 1.46 -29.96
C ALA A 102 -6.35 2.32 -31.24
N GLY A 103 -5.45 3.29 -31.45
CA GLY A 103 -5.49 4.19 -32.62
C GLY A 103 -4.99 3.56 -33.93
N LEU A 104 -4.10 2.56 -33.88
CA LEU A 104 -3.47 1.99 -35.09
C LEU A 104 -4.31 0.87 -35.72
N SER A 105 -5.18 0.22 -34.96
CA SER A 105 -6.04 -0.87 -35.47
C SER A 105 -7.14 -0.38 -36.43
N ARG A 106 -7.44 0.92 -36.46
CA ARG A 106 -8.47 1.51 -37.33
C ARG A 106 -8.00 1.82 -38.76
N LEU A 107 -6.70 1.76 -39.04
CA LEU A 107 -6.16 2.11 -40.37
C LEU A 107 -6.10 0.94 -41.36
N ARG A 108 -6.29 -0.31 -40.91
CA ARG A 108 -6.15 -1.51 -41.76
C ARG A 108 -7.45 -1.95 -42.45
N GLN A 109 -8.62 -1.41 -42.06
CA GLN A 109 -9.90 -1.72 -42.70
C GLN A 109 -10.24 -0.80 -43.90
N ARG A 110 -9.27 0.00 -44.36
CA ARG A 110 -9.49 0.99 -45.43
C ARG A 110 -8.48 0.88 -46.58
N ALA A 111 -8.02 -0.35 -46.86
CA ALA A 111 -7.27 -0.71 -48.06
C ALA A 111 -7.97 -1.87 -48.76
#